data_AF-K1SUC2-F1
#
_entry.id   AF-K1SUC2-F1
#
_cell.length_a   1.000
_cell.length_b   1.000
_cell.length_c   1.000
_cell.angle_alpha   90.00
_cell.angle_beta   90.00
_cell.angle_gamma   90.00
#
_symmetry.space_group_name_H-M   'P 1'
#
loop_
_entity.id
_entity.type
_entity.pdbx_description
1 polymer ?
#
loop_
_entity_poly.entity_id
_entity_poly.type
_entity_poly.pdbx_seq_one_letter_code
_entity_poly.pdbx_strand_id
1 'polypeptide(L)'
;TSRAADGTESGSNFTNLIVFAKFSGEEEFVDTVYGGSSVRKITDNSFNTAEYSVSDYFKTVSAGKLCINYVYLFHQGGSITLKNSRGYYAAYSENNQEGYKTAQECQSRMYELKLDWSNAINQAIDSGAEITNYDGSVTYNKADLDKDHDGKIDAITLIYKNTTQSNISVSRGAPLWNYRDYAYYVNITTENGDSLVSEDYVQLTTPYQNSSGGL
;
A
#
# COMPACT_ATOMS: atom_id res chain seq x y z
N THR A 1 18.01 -16.86 6.04
CA THR A 1 18.80 -15.65 5.70
C THR A 1 18.84 -15.49 4.19
N SER A 2 17.79 -14.92 3.61
CA SER A 2 17.85 -14.49 2.20
C SER A 2 18.67 -13.20 2.15
N ARG A 3 19.86 -13.29 1.56
CA ARG A 3 20.78 -12.18 1.34
C ARG A 3 20.48 -11.59 -0.03
N ALA A 4 20.53 -10.26 -0.16
CA ALA A 4 20.67 -9.63 -1.46
C ALA A 4 21.93 -10.15 -2.17
N ALA A 5 21.98 -10.07 -3.50
CA ALA A 5 23.08 -10.61 -4.32
C ALA A 5 24.47 -9.97 -4.04
N ASP A 6 24.56 -8.98 -3.17
CA ASP A 6 25.81 -8.39 -2.66
C ASP A 6 26.19 -8.83 -1.23
N GLY A 7 25.37 -9.66 -0.58
CA GLY A 7 25.68 -10.26 0.70
C GLY A 7 25.59 -9.33 1.91
N THR A 8 25.09 -8.11 1.77
CA THR A 8 24.75 -7.24 2.91
C THR A 8 23.34 -7.59 3.42
N GLU A 9 23.19 -7.78 4.74
CA GLU A 9 21.90 -7.46 5.36
C GLU A 9 21.56 -6.05 4.87
N SER A 10 20.36 -5.84 4.31
CA SER A 10 19.95 -4.47 4.00
C SER A 10 20.10 -3.72 5.32
N GLY A 11 20.98 -2.72 5.39
CA GLY A 11 21.21 -1.94 6.62
C GLY A 11 19.98 -1.18 7.10
N SER A 12 18.79 -1.55 6.60
CA SER A 12 17.48 -1.19 7.06
C SER A 12 17.19 -1.77 8.43
N ASN A 13 16.62 -0.93 9.28
CA ASN A 13 16.12 -1.27 10.60
C ASN A 13 14.61 -1.00 10.70
N PHE A 14 13.95 -0.83 9.56
CA PHE A 14 12.52 -0.63 9.43
C PHE A 14 12.08 -1.11 8.04
N THR A 15 10.93 -1.77 7.96
CA THR A 15 10.32 -2.24 6.71
C THR A 15 8.94 -1.61 6.52
N ASN A 16 8.64 -1.12 5.33
CA ASN A 16 7.30 -0.64 5.00
C ASN A 16 6.72 -1.47 3.87
N LEU A 17 5.60 -2.14 4.14
CA LEU A 17 4.88 -2.94 3.16
C LEU A 17 3.99 -2.03 2.29
N ILE A 18 4.37 -1.84 1.04
CA ILE A 18 3.55 -1.15 0.04
C ILE A 18 2.56 -2.14 -0.56
N VAL A 19 1.28 -1.77 -0.53
CA VAL A 19 0.19 -2.55 -1.10
C VAL A 19 -0.63 -1.66 -2.02
N PHE A 20 -0.73 -2.05 -3.28
CA PHE A 20 -1.58 -1.38 -4.26
C PHE A 20 -2.97 -2.00 -4.25
N ALA A 21 -4.00 -1.15 -4.20
CA ALA A 21 -5.38 -1.58 -4.13
C ALA A 21 -6.23 -0.94 -5.22
N LYS A 22 -7.06 -1.76 -5.87
CA LYS A 22 -8.12 -1.32 -6.78
C LYS A 22 -9.48 -1.71 -6.21
N PHE A 23 -10.49 -0.88 -6.44
CA PHE A 23 -11.85 -1.20 -6.01
C PHE A 23 -12.50 -2.22 -6.94
N SER A 24 -13.55 -2.87 -6.47
CA SER A 24 -14.32 -3.80 -7.30
C SER A 24 -14.84 -3.09 -8.55
N GLY A 25 -14.69 -3.75 -9.70
CA GLY A 25 -15.02 -3.20 -11.01
C GLY A 25 -13.96 -2.27 -11.63
N GLU A 26 -12.87 -1.96 -10.93
CA GLU A 26 -11.77 -1.20 -11.50
C GLU A 26 -10.76 -2.11 -12.23
N GLU A 27 -10.29 -1.61 -13.37
CA GLU A 27 -9.17 -2.19 -14.13
C GLU A 27 -7.90 -2.27 -13.27
N GLU A 28 -6.95 -3.10 -13.69
CA GLU A 28 -5.65 -3.23 -13.01
C GLU A 28 -4.95 -1.87 -12.81
N PHE A 29 -4.23 -1.73 -11.71
CA PHE A 29 -3.61 -0.48 -11.30
C PHE A 29 -2.10 -0.49 -11.50
N VAL A 30 -1.38 -1.51 -10.99
CA VAL A 30 0.09 -1.50 -10.96
C VAL A 30 0.76 -1.54 -12.33
N ASP A 31 0.03 -2.00 -13.34
CA ASP A 31 0.49 -2.10 -14.73
C ASP A 31 0.08 -0.89 -15.57
N THR A 32 -0.67 0.06 -14.99
CA THR A 32 -1.00 1.31 -15.70
C THR A 32 0.29 2.08 -15.96
N VAL A 33 0.47 2.54 -17.21
CA VAL A 33 1.69 3.23 -17.65
C VAL A 33 1.47 4.73 -17.71
N TYR A 34 2.39 5.47 -17.09
CA TYR A 34 2.47 6.94 -17.14
C TYR A 34 3.87 7.34 -17.58
N GLY A 35 3.98 8.17 -18.64
CA GLY A 35 5.29 8.61 -19.14
C GLY A 35 6.24 7.46 -19.53
N GLY A 36 5.70 6.31 -19.96
CA GLY A 36 6.48 5.12 -20.35
C GLY A 36 6.92 4.22 -19.20
N SER A 37 6.55 4.51 -17.95
CA SER A 37 6.82 3.65 -16.78
C SER A 37 5.52 3.18 -16.13
N SER A 38 5.50 1.93 -15.65
CA SER A 38 4.37 1.40 -14.89
C SER A 38 4.28 2.04 -13.51
N VAL A 39 3.08 2.06 -12.94
CA VAL A 39 2.82 2.54 -11.57
C VAL A 39 3.80 1.91 -10.58
N ARG A 40 3.97 0.57 -10.58
CA ARG A 40 4.90 -0.10 -9.65
C ARG A 40 6.33 0.44 -9.75
N LYS A 41 6.80 0.74 -10.96
CA LYS A 41 8.16 1.27 -11.19
C LYS A 41 8.27 2.73 -10.74
N ILE A 42 7.25 3.55 -11.02
CA ILE A 42 7.22 4.97 -10.59
C ILE A 42 7.21 5.05 -9.06
N THR A 43 6.39 4.22 -8.42
CA THR A 43 6.34 4.13 -6.95
C THR A 43 7.68 3.68 -6.39
N ASP A 44 8.29 2.61 -6.92
CA ASP A 44 9.59 2.15 -6.45
C ASP A 44 10.70 3.18 -6.65
N ASN A 45 10.69 3.91 -7.75
CA ASN A 45 11.58 5.04 -7.95
C ASN A 45 11.41 6.09 -6.84
N SER A 46 10.16 6.43 -6.51
CA SER A 46 9.87 7.42 -5.48
C SER A 46 10.28 6.96 -4.08
N PHE A 47 10.07 5.68 -3.74
CA PHE A 47 10.28 5.18 -2.37
C PHE A 47 11.69 4.61 -2.13
N ASN A 48 12.27 3.92 -3.12
CA ASN A 48 13.53 3.18 -2.97
C ASN A 48 14.66 3.72 -3.87
N THR A 49 14.45 3.80 -5.19
CA THR A 49 15.58 3.77 -6.15
C THR A 49 16.02 5.11 -6.73
N ALA A 50 15.25 6.19 -6.60
CA ALA A 50 15.70 7.53 -7.00
C ALA A 50 16.82 8.06 -6.08
N GLU A 51 17.65 8.96 -6.63
CA GLU A 51 18.71 9.66 -5.87
C GLU A 51 18.15 10.40 -4.64
N TYR A 52 16.94 10.96 -4.78
CA TYR A 52 16.20 11.63 -3.69
C TYR A 52 14.90 10.88 -3.37
N SER A 53 15.01 9.59 -3.08
CA SER A 53 13.86 8.77 -2.69
C SER A 53 13.38 9.08 -1.28
N VAL A 54 12.19 8.60 -0.93
CA VAL A 54 11.66 8.70 0.44
C VAL A 54 12.58 7.98 1.44
N SER A 55 13.15 6.82 1.06
CA SER A 55 14.14 6.12 1.89
C SER A 55 15.40 6.96 2.12
N ASP A 56 15.94 7.60 1.07
CA ASP A 56 17.10 8.49 1.21
C ASP A 56 16.81 9.70 2.10
N TYR A 57 15.63 10.32 1.93
CA TYR A 57 15.18 11.42 2.79
C TYR A 57 15.19 11.02 4.26
N PHE A 58 14.53 9.91 4.63
CA PHE A 58 14.46 9.48 6.03
C PHE A 58 15.81 9.07 6.60
N LYS A 59 16.66 8.40 5.81
CA LYS A 59 18.03 8.08 6.18
C LYS A 59 18.84 9.35 6.44
N THR A 60 18.75 10.34 5.56
CA THR A 60 19.50 11.59 5.67
C THR A 60 19.05 12.42 6.87
N VAL A 61 17.75 12.71 7.01
CA VAL A 61 17.25 13.56 8.11
C VAL A 61 17.37 12.90 9.48
N SER A 62 17.44 11.58 9.54
CA SER A 62 17.68 10.83 10.78
C SER A 62 19.17 10.63 11.11
N ALA A 63 20.08 11.15 10.29
CA ALA A 63 21.53 10.90 10.38
C ALA A 63 21.87 9.39 10.38
N GLY A 64 21.21 8.63 9.51
CA GLY A 64 21.40 7.19 9.33
C GLY A 64 20.75 6.31 10.40
N LYS A 65 19.94 6.87 11.30
CA LYS A 65 19.27 6.11 12.36
C LYS A 65 18.02 5.40 11.90
N LEU A 66 17.36 5.89 10.85
CA LEU A 66 16.19 5.26 10.25
C LEU A 66 16.52 4.92 8.80
N CYS A 67 16.66 3.63 8.53
CA CYS A 67 16.91 3.10 7.20
C CYS A 67 15.70 2.24 6.82
N ILE A 68 14.86 2.74 5.93
CA ILE A 68 13.61 2.08 5.55
C ILE A 68 13.84 1.23 4.29
N ASN A 69 13.40 -0.03 4.34
CA ASN A 69 13.22 -0.87 3.16
C ASN A 69 11.74 -0.89 2.76
N TYR A 70 11.42 -0.42 1.55
CA TYR A 70 10.06 -0.55 1.02
C TYR A 70 9.92 -1.82 0.20
N VAL A 71 9.03 -2.71 0.62
CA VAL A 71 8.75 -4.00 -0.01
C VAL A 71 7.30 -4.05 -0.49
N TYR A 72 6.95 -5.00 -1.34
CA TYR A 72 5.68 -5.01 -2.05
C TYR A 72 4.93 -6.32 -1.88
N LEU A 73 3.62 -6.23 -1.72
CA LEU A 73 2.70 -7.35 -1.88
C LEU A 73 1.89 -7.17 -3.16
N PHE A 74 2.01 -8.15 -4.06
CA PHE A 74 1.19 -8.26 -5.25
C PHE A 74 0.32 -9.51 -5.16
N HIS A 75 -0.97 -9.39 -5.50
CA HIS A 75 -1.86 -10.54 -5.56
C HIS A 75 -1.97 -11.01 -7.01
N GLN A 76 -1.52 -12.25 -7.29
CA GLN A 76 -1.46 -12.81 -8.65
C GLN A 76 -0.69 -11.91 -9.64
N GLY A 77 0.36 -11.24 -9.15
CA GLY A 77 1.17 -10.30 -9.91
C GLY A 77 0.58 -8.89 -10.06
N GLY A 78 -0.66 -8.65 -9.63
CA GLY A 78 -1.35 -7.37 -9.71
C GLY A 78 -1.64 -6.73 -8.35
N SER A 79 -2.55 -5.75 -8.36
CA SER A 79 -3.05 -5.10 -7.16
C SER A 79 -4.01 -6.01 -6.39
N ILE A 80 -4.14 -5.81 -5.07
CA ILE A 80 -5.27 -6.40 -4.35
C ILE A 80 -6.58 -5.79 -4.87
N THR A 81 -7.64 -6.59 -4.93
CA THR A 81 -8.98 -6.11 -5.30
C THR A 81 -9.83 -6.03 -4.05
N LEU A 82 -10.31 -4.83 -3.74
CA LEU A 82 -11.25 -4.61 -2.64
C LEU A 82 -12.64 -5.13 -3.00
N LYS A 83 -13.36 -5.64 -2.00
CA LYS A 83 -14.68 -6.24 -2.16
C LYS A 83 -15.70 -5.26 -2.72
N ASN A 84 -15.71 -4.02 -2.22
CA ASN A 84 -16.70 -3.02 -2.64
C ASN A 84 -16.15 -2.09 -3.73
N SER A 85 -17.07 -1.48 -4.47
CA SER A 85 -16.78 -0.41 -5.43
C SER A 85 -16.24 0.83 -4.71
N ARG A 86 -15.60 1.73 -5.46
CA ARG A 86 -15.15 3.02 -4.93
C ARG A 86 -16.32 3.88 -4.45
N GLY A 87 -17.43 3.87 -5.18
CA GLY A 87 -18.62 4.67 -4.89
C GLY A 87 -19.24 4.35 -3.54
N TYR A 88 -19.20 3.09 -3.12
CA TYR A 88 -19.65 2.63 -1.80
C TYR A 88 -18.95 3.33 -0.62
N TYR A 89 -17.67 3.64 -0.78
CA TYR A 89 -16.85 4.35 0.21
C TYR A 89 -16.86 5.87 0.02
N ALA A 90 -17.63 6.39 -0.93
CA ALA A 90 -17.77 7.80 -1.22
C ALA A 90 -19.15 8.32 -0.81
N ALA A 91 -19.29 9.65 -0.73
CA ALA A 91 -20.55 10.29 -0.38
C ALA A 91 -21.62 10.04 -1.47
N TYR A 92 -22.85 9.87 -1.03
CA TYR A 92 -24.01 9.78 -1.90
C TYR A 92 -24.15 11.04 -2.77
N SER A 93 -24.47 10.85 -4.04
CA SER A 93 -24.94 11.91 -4.94
C SER A 93 -25.87 11.33 -6.00
N GLU A 94 -26.50 12.17 -6.81
CA GLU A 94 -27.28 11.71 -7.99
C GLU A 94 -26.44 10.81 -8.92
N ASN A 95 -25.14 11.08 -9.00
CA ASN A 95 -24.16 10.35 -9.80
C ASN A 95 -23.42 9.25 -9.02
N ASN A 96 -23.71 9.06 -7.73
CA ASN A 96 -23.15 8.00 -6.88
C ASN A 96 -24.21 7.50 -5.89
N GLN A 97 -25.15 6.69 -6.38
CA GLN A 97 -26.32 6.30 -5.60
C GLN A 97 -26.03 5.26 -4.51
N GLU A 98 -24.91 4.56 -4.61
CA GLU A 98 -24.45 3.57 -3.61
C GLU A 98 -23.66 4.17 -2.44
N GLY A 99 -23.32 5.46 -2.53
CA GLY A 99 -22.55 6.16 -1.52
C GLY A 99 -23.27 6.33 -0.18
N TYR A 100 -22.50 6.66 0.86
CA TYR A 100 -23.03 6.94 2.19
C TYR A 100 -23.82 8.25 2.23
N LYS A 101 -24.96 8.26 2.93
CA LYS A 101 -25.89 9.39 3.04
C LYS A 101 -25.74 10.16 4.33
N THR A 102 -25.19 9.54 5.38
CA THR A 102 -25.09 10.13 6.72
C THR A 102 -23.66 10.10 7.24
N ALA A 103 -23.38 10.94 8.25
CA ALA A 103 -22.10 10.92 8.95
C ALA A 103 -21.85 9.60 9.68
N GLN A 104 -22.91 8.96 10.20
CA GLN A 104 -22.80 7.65 10.84
C GLN A 104 -22.42 6.57 9.82
N GLU A 105 -23.07 6.55 8.65
CA GLU A 105 -22.69 5.64 7.56
C GLU A 105 -21.25 5.93 7.09
N CYS A 106 -20.84 7.19 6.98
CA CYS A 106 -19.46 7.56 6.66
C CYS A 106 -18.46 6.91 7.62
N GLN A 107 -18.70 6.96 8.93
CA GLN A 107 -17.83 6.33 9.93
C GLN A 107 -17.83 4.80 9.79
N SER A 108 -19.00 4.19 9.55
CA SER A 108 -19.08 2.75 9.24
C SER A 108 -18.28 2.39 7.99
N ARG A 109 -18.33 3.22 6.93
CA ARG A 109 -17.54 3.03 5.71
C ARG A 109 -16.04 3.15 5.93
N MET A 110 -15.59 4.04 6.82
CA MET A 110 -14.17 4.10 7.20
C MET A 110 -13.71 2.79 7.84
N TYR A 111 -14.50 2.26 8.77
CA TYR A 111 -14.20 0.98 9.42
C TYR A 111 -14.24 -0.20 8.43
N GLU A 112 -15.28 -0.26 7.60
CA GLU A 112 -15.43 -1.29 6.57
C GLU A 112 -14.30 -1.25 5.54
N LEU A 113 -13.77 -0.07 5.20
CA LEU A 113 -12.62 0.04 4.30
C LEU A 113 -11.38 -0.60 4.92
N LYS A 114 -11.14 -0.36 6.22
CA LYS A 114 -10.04 -1.01 6.96
C LYS A 114 -10.12 -2.53 6.89
N LEU A 115 -11.31 -3.08 7.14
CA LEU A 115 -11.55 -4.51 7.05
C LEU A 115 -11.38 -5.03 5.62
N ASP A 116 -11.86 -4.29 4.61
CA ASP A 116 -11.80 -4.72 3.22
C ASP A 116 -10.36 -4.90 2.75
N TRP A 117 -9.52 -3.87 2.87
CA TRP A 117 -8.12 -3.99 2.45
C TRP A 117 -7.33 -4.97 3.33
N SER A 118 -7.64 -5.08 4.63
CA SER A 118 -6.96 -6.04 5.51
C SER A 118 -7.28 -7.49 5.12
N ASN A 119 -8.56 -7.78 4.84
CA ASN A 119 -9.00 -9.09 4.38
C ASN A 119 -8.38 -9.44 3.03
N ALA A 120 -8.28 -8.48 2.12
CA ALA A 120 -7.66 -8.70 0.82
C ALA A 120 -6.14 -8.97 0.92
N ILE A 121 -5.44 -8.31 1.85
CA ILE A 121 -4.04 -8.61 2.17
C ILE A 121 -3.90 -10.03 2.74
N ASN A 122 -4.70 -10.37 3.77
CA ASN A 122 -4.67 -11.70 4.38
C ASN A 122 -4.94 -12.78 3.33
N GLN A 123 -5.97 -12.60 2.51
CA GLN A 123 -6.31 -13.52 1.43
C GLN A 123 -5.16 -13.67 0.42
N ALA A 124 -4.49 -12.58 0.05
CA ALA A 124 -3.36 -12.64 -0.86
C ALA A 124 -2.24 -13.52 -0.29
N ILE A 125 -1.90 -13.30 0.98
CA ILE A 125 -0.85 -14.07 1.68
C ILE A 125 -1.27 -15.54 1.86
N ASP A 126 -2.50 -15.81 2.28
CA ASP A 126 -3.06 -17.15 2.44
C ASP A 126 -3.09 -17.93 1.12
N SER A 127 -3.28 -17.21 0.00
CA SER A 127 -3.23 -17.79 -1.35
C SER A 127 -1.80 -18.00 -1.88
N GLY A 128 -0.78 -17.68 -1.08
CA GLY A 128 0.64 -17.90 -1.41
C GLY A 128 1.33 -16.71 -2.08
N ALA A 129 0.79 -15.48 -1.99
CA ALA A 129 1.49 -14.30 -2.46
C ALA A 129 2.76 -14.07 -1.62
N GLU A 130 3.87 -13.82 -2.31
CA GLU A 130 5.17 -13.51 -1.69
C GLU A 130 5.35 -12.00 -1.52
N ILE A 131 6.16 -11.62 -0.53
CA ILE A 131 6.62 -10.24 -0.36
C ILE A 131 7.87 -10.07 -1.20
N THR A 132 7.86 -9.10 -2.11
CA THR A 132 8.90 -8.96 -3.13
C THR A 132 9.38 -7.53 -3.27
N ASN A 133 10.42 -7.31 -4.07
CA ASN A 133 10.71 -6.00 -4.62
C ASN A 133 9.72 -5.69 -5.78
N TYR A 134 9.76 -4.49 -6.35
CA TYR A 134 8.72 -4.05 -7.28
C TYR A 134 8.57 -4.90 -8.56
N ASP A 135 9.64 -5.57 -9.01
CA ASP A 135 9.66 -6.42 -10.22
C ASP A 135 9.65 -7.93 -9.93
N GLY A 136 9.59 -8.34 -8.66
CA GLY A 136 9.54 -9.75 -8.27
C GLY A 136 10.87 -10.50 -8.39
N SER A 137 11.99 -9.82 -8.71
CA SER A 137 13.31 -10.46 -8.80
C SER A 137 13.91 -10.83 -7.44
N VAL A 138 13.41 -10.24 -6.35
CA VAL A 138 13.84 -10.52 -4.97
C VAL A 138 12.62 -10.80 -4.10
N THR A 139 12.67 -11.90 -3.36
CA THR A 139 11.67 -12.28 -2.33
C THR A 139 12.23 -12.04 -0.92
N TYR A 140 11.40 -11.50 -0.04
CA TYR A 140 11.70 -11.21 1.37
C TYR A 140 10.93 -12.17 2.28
N ASN A 141 11.48 -12.48 3.46
CA ASN A 141 10.76 -13.30 4.43
C ASN A 141 9.67 -12.45 5.10
N LYS A 142 8.56 -13.05 5.51
CA LYS A 142 7.52 -12.34 6.26
C LYS A 142 8.03 -11.79 7.58
N ALA A 143 8.96 -12.50 8.22
CA ALA A 143 9.63 -12.01 9.43
C ALA A 143 10.42 -10.70 9.22
N ASP A 144 10.77 -10.34 7.98
CA ASP A 144 11.44 -9.06 7.69
C ASP A 144 10.50 -7.85 7.79
N LEU A 145 9.19 -8.06 7.93
CA LEU A 145 8.20 -7.00 8.15
C LEU A 145 8.21 -6.43 9.58
N ASP A 146 8.91 -7.07 10.51
CA ASP A 146 8.99 -6.72 11.93
C ASP A 146 10.48 -6.66 12.32
N LYS A 147 11.09 -5.48 12.18
CA LYS A 147 12.55 -5.33 12.35
C LYS A 147 12.97 -5.18 13.80
N ASP A 148 12.08 -4.76 14.69
CA ASP A 148 12.35 -4.64 16.12
C ASP A 148 11.83 -5.83 16.95
N HIS A 149 11.15 -6.77 16.31
CA HIS A 149 10.67 -8.05 16.86
C HIS A 149 9.63 -7.89 17.96
N ASP A 150 8.74 -6.90 17.83
CA ASP A 150 7.65 -6.64 18.78
C ASP A 150 6.34 -7.39 18.44
N GLY A 151 6.33 -8.14 17.34
CA GLY A 151 5.17 -8.88 16.82
C GLY A 151 4.23 -8.01 15.98
N LYS A 152 4.63 -6.78 15.63
CA LYS A 152 3.89 -5.87 14.76
C LYS A 152 4.60 -5.71 13.43
N ILE A 153 3.79 -5.56 12.39
CA ILE A 153 4.32 -5.10 11.10
C ILE A 153 4.72 -3.63 11.28
N ASP A 154 5.99 -3.33 11.05
CA ASP A 154 6.62 -2.01 11.19
C ASP A 154 5.74 -0.88 10.59
N ALA A 155 5.30 -1.03 9.34
CA ALA A 155 4.26 -0.20 8.72
C ALA A 155 3.67 -0.81 7.45
N ILE A 156 2.45 -0.38 7.11
CA ILE A 156 1.82 -0.64 5.80
C ILE A 156 1.48 0.68 5.10
N THR A 157 1.79 0.80 3.81
CA THR A 157 1.33 1.88 2.95
C THR A 157 0.33 1.33 1.93
N LEU A 158 -0.94 1.71 2.06
CA LEU A 158 -2.01 1.41 1.09
C LEU A 158 -2.04 2.50 0.03
N ILE A 159 -1.85 2.13 -1.23
CA ILE A 159 -1.98 3.04 -2.37
C ILE A 159 -3.20 2.62 -3.19
N TYR A 160 -4.25 3.43 -3.14
CA TYR A 160 -5.43 3.20 -3.96
C TYR A 160 -5.19 3.68 -5.39
N LYS A 161 -5.76 2.96 -6.36
CA LYS A 161 -5.85 3.42 -7.75
C LYS A 161 -6.39 4.86 -7.78
N ASN A 162 -5.82 5.71 -8.60
CA ASN A 162 -6.34 7.06 -8.80
C ASN A 162 -7.69 7.01 -9.52
N THR A 163 -8.63 7.85 -9.10
CA THR A 163 -9.90 7.98 -9.80
C THR A 163 -9.82 9.03 -10.90
N THR A 164 -10.38 8.72 -12.06
CA THR A 164 -10.70 9.70 -13.12
C THR A 164 -12.13 10.21 -12.98
N GLN A 165 -12.90 9.64 -12.05
CA GLN A 165 -14.31 9.96 -11.82
C GLN A 165 -14.42 11.31 -11.11
N SER A 166 -14.86 12.34 -11.84
CA SER A 166 -15.07 13.68 -11.30
C SER A 166 -16.27 13.77 -10.36
N ASN A 167 -17.13 12.76 -10.32
CA ASN A 167 -18.32 12.67 -9.45
C ASN A 167 -18.04 12.09 -8.06
N ILE A 168 -16.82 11.60 -7.78
CA ILE A 168 -16.42 11.12 -6.46
C ILE A 168 -15.54 12.17 -5.81
N SER A 169 -16.17 13.10 -5.08
CA SER A 169 -15.45 14.09 -4.28
C SER A 169 -14.97 13.45 -2.98
N VAL A 170 -13.69 13.65 -2.67
CA VAL A 170 -13.07 13.18 -1.43
C VAL A 170 -12.79 14.38 -0.55
N SER A 171 -13.53 14.49 0.56
CA SER A 171 -13.35 15.56 1.55
C SER A 171 -12.53 15.07 2.74
N ARG A 172 -11.96 16.00 3.51
CA ARG A 172 -11.25 15.68 4.75
C ARG A 172 -12.16 14.91 5.70
N GLY A 173 -11.68 13.76 6.18
CA GLY A 173 -12.42 12.87 7.06
C GLY A 173 -13.37 11.89 6.35
N ALA A 174 -13.40 11.89 5.01
CA ALA A 174 -14.06 10.84 4.24
C ALA A 174 -13.20 9.55 4.23
N PRO A 175 -13.81 8.38 3.99
CA PRO A 175 -13.08 7.10 3.94
C PRO A 175 -11.90 7.09 2.95
N LEU A 176 -12.07 7.73 1.80
CA LEU A 176 -11.05 7.76 0.74
C LEU A 176 -10.01 8.89 0.91
N TRP A 177 -10.08 9.68 1.98
CA TRP A 177 -9.12 10.74 2.25
C TRP A 177 -7.74 10.17 2.60
N ASN A 178 -6.68 10.90 2.28
CA ASN A 178 -5.31 10.48 2.63
C ASN A 178 -5.07 10.74 4.13
N TYR A 179 -4.77 9.70 4.89
CA TYR A 179 -4.45 9.83 6.32
C TYR A 179 -3.58 8.67 6.82
N ARG A 180 -2.98 8.87 8.00
CA ARG A 180 -2.37 7.84 8.85
C ARG A 180 -3.36 7.46 9.94
N ASP A 181 -3.46 6.17 10.26
CA ASP A 181 -4.29 5.67 11.35
C ASP A 181 -3.80 4.27 11.77
N TYR A 182 -4.51 3.64 12.70
CA TYR A 182 -4.24 2.31 13.23
C TYR A 182 -5.25 1.28 12.73
N ALA A 183 -4.77 0.07 12.43
CA ALA A 183 -5.58 -1.09 12.06
C ALA A 183 -4.88 -2.40 12.47
N TYR A 184 -5.59 -3.28 13.17
CA TYR A 184 -5.04 -4.53 13.74
C TYR A 184 -5.65 -5.78 13.12
N TYR A 185 -5.87 -5.76 11.80
CA TYR A 185 -6.67 -6.76 11.09
C TYR A 185 -5.90 -7.56 10.05
N VAL A 186 -4.68 -7.16 9.70
CA VAL A 186 -3.77 -8.02 8.93
C VAL A 186 -3.07 -8.95 9.91
N ASN A 187 -3.12 -10.26 9.65
CA ASN A 187 -2.43 -11.27 10.44
C ASN A 187 -1.61 -12.15 9.50
N ILE A 188 -0.30 -12.17 9.72
CA ILE A 188 0.65 -12.89 8.87
C ILE A 188 1.35 -13.94 9.70
N THR A 189 1.23 -15.20 9.32
CA THR A 189 2.10 -16.27 9.85
C THR A 189 3.44 -16.25 9.13
N THR A 190 4.52 -16.04 9.87
CA THR A 190 5.90 -16.07 9.35
C THR A 190 6.31 -17.50 9.00
N GLU A 191 7.43 -17.62 8.31
CA GLU A 191 8.02 -18.91 7.93
C GLU A 191 8.36 -19.79 9.15
N ASN A 192 8.58 -19.18 10.31
CA ASN A 192 8.88 -19.88 11.57
C ASN A 192 7.63 -20.19 12.41
N GLY A 193 6.44 -19.76 11.97
CA GLY A 193 5.17 -19.97 12.68
C GLY A 193 4.76 -18.85 13.63
N ASP A 194 5.53 -17.77 13.72
CA ASP A 194 5.17 -16.59 14.53
C ASP A 194 4.05 -15.80 13.83
N SER A 195 3.25 -15.06 14.61
CA SER A 195 2.17 -14.21 14.09
C SER A 195 2.58 -12.74 14.17
N LEU A 196 2.53 -12.06 13.03
CA LEU A 196 2.65 -10.60 12.94
C LEU A 196 1.26 -10.00 12.76
N VAL A 197 1.02 -8.86 13.41
CA VAL A 197 -0.24 -8.12 13.29
C VAL A 197 0.04 -6.70 12.82
N SER A 198 -0.76 -6.15 11.90
CA SER A 198 -0.64 -4.73 11.55
C SER A 198 -0.91 -3.81 12.73
N GLU A 199 -0.33 -2.62 12.71
CA GLU A 199 -0.72 -1.53 13.61
C GLU A 199 -0.79 -0.23 12.82
N ASP A 200 0.37 0.34 12.48
CA ASP A 200 0.50 1.60 11.77
C ASP A 200 0.26 1.41 10.28
N TYR A 201 -0.63 2.23 9.72
CA TYR A 201 -0.76 2.32 8.27
C TYR A 201 -0.97 3.75 7.79
N VAL A 202 -0.58 3.97 6.54
CA VAL A 202 -0.91 5.17 5.78
C VAL A 202 -1.71 4.75 4.57
N GLN A 203 -2.77 5.48 4.25
CA GLN A 203 -3.50 5.32 2.99
C GLN A 203 -3.38 6.57 2.12
N LEU A 204 -3.16 6.35 0.82
CA LEU A 204 -2.90 7.40 -0.14
C LEU A 204 -3.61 7.11 -1.47
N THR A 205 -4.15 8.16 -2.08
CA THR A 205 -4.38 8.20 -3.52
C THR A 205 -3.31 9.10 -4.13
N THR A 206 -2.47 8.53 -5.00
CA THR A 206 -1.36 9.26 -5.63
C THR A 206 -1.73 9.67 -7.05
N PRO A 207 -1.60 10.95 -7.43
CA PRO A 207 -1.73 11.34 -8.83
C PRO A 207 -0.48 10.89 -9.59
N TYR A 208 -0.66 10.04 -10.59
CA TYR A 208 0.38 9.74 -11.58
C TYR A 208 0.15 10.64 -12.78
N GLN A 209 1.14 11.45 -13.14
CA GLN A 209 1.02 12.37 -14.27
C GLN A 209 1.56 11.72 -15.54
N ASN A 210 0.80 11.82 -16.63
CA ASN A 210 1.36 11.67 -17.96
C ASN A 210 2.24 12.90 -18.21
N SER A 211 3.53 12.70 -18.43
CA SER A 211 4.45 13.73 -18.91
C SER A 211 4.11 14.10 -20.36
N SER A 212 2.99 14.79 -20.58
CA SER A 212 2.78 15.58 -21.79
C SER A 212 3.30 16.99 -21.54
N GLY A 213 4.62 17.13 -21.58
CA GLY A 213 5.31 18.40 -21.40
C GLY A 213 6.81 18.21 -21.65
N GLY A 214 7.23 18.50 -22.88
CA GLY A 214 8.64 18.63 -23.20
C GLY A 214 9.29 19.72 -22.34
N LEU A 215 10.54 19.48 -21.97
CA LEU A 215 11.50 20.55 -21.72
C LEU A 215 12.24 20.81 -23.03
#